data_AF-A0AAW5FF90-F1
#
_entry.id   AF-A0AAW5FF90-F1
#
_cell.length_a   1.000
_cell.length_b   1.000
_cell.length_c   1.000
_cell.angle_alpha   90.00
_cell.angle_beta   90.00
_cell.angle_gamma   90.00
#
_symmetry.space_group_name_H-M   'P 1'
#
loop_
_entity.id
_entity.type
_entity.pdbx_description
1 polymer ?
#
loop_
_entity_poly.entity_id
_entity_poly.type
_entity_poly.pdbx_seq_one_letter_code
_entity_poly.pdbx_strand_id
1 'polypeptide(L)'
;MAIVTSSTSQISPALERVYHQSSLLGEWKGNWAGNNQPVSFKVVNIRGARAQVEYTHNGRTERGFGEVAGSLLTFGTVTVGTKDGKSLVLLSSAGAGKQTATLEKQAPPASDSRLMGSWGGYSSDNGKSASFRVLAVNGNEAQVSVTTDGVTRQGTGTVYKNVIMFGQAQIATDDGQNGKIIYQVRNKSFVVPVTKYPPSDTSSSVDRTA
;
A
#
# COMPACT_ATOMS: atom_id res chain seq x y z
N MET A 1 -14.99 -34.89 -31.96
CA MET A 1 -13.90 -34.66 -30.99
C MET A 1 -14.08 -33.25 -30.42
N ALA A 2 -14.39 -33.13 -29.14
CA ALA A 2 -14.58 -31.84 -28.48
C ALA A 2 -13.22 -31.29 -28.05
N ILE A 3 -12.90 -30.08 -28.49
CA ILE A 3 -11.67 -29.37 -28.12
C ILE A 3 -11.92 -28.77 -26.74
N VAL A 4 -11.34 -29.38 -25.70
CA VAL A 4 -11.34 -28.81 -24.35
C VAL A 4 -10.32 -27.68 -24.35
N THR A 5 -10.78 -26.44 -24.49
CA THR A 5 -9.98 -25.25 -24.24
C THR A 5 -9.66 -25.19 -22.74
N SER A 6 -8.47 -25.64 -22.37
CA SER A 6 -7.93 -25.45 -21.02
C SER A 6 -7.72 -23.95 -20.79
N SER A 7 -8.67 -23.30 -20.14
CA SER A 7 -8.50 -21.95 -19.61
C SER A 7 -7.51 -22.00 -18.44
N THR A 8 -6.21 -22.00 -18.73
CA THR A 8 -5.21 -21.62 -17.74
C THR A 8 -5.41 -20.13 -17.46
N SER A 9 -6.13 -19.84 -16.38
CA SER A 9 -6.18 -18.51 -15.77
C SER A 9 -4.76 -18.12 -15.34
N GLN A 10 -3.96 -17.60 -16.28
CA GLN A 10 -2.67 -17.02 -15.98
C GLN A 10 -2.91 -15.72 -15.21
N ILE A 11 -2.81 -15.80 -13.89
CA ILE A 11 -2.72 -14.63 -13.04
C ILE A 11 -1.41 -13.93 -13.43
N SER A 12 -1.49 -12.69 -13.90
CA SER A 12 -0.30 -11.95 -14.31
C SER A 12 0.74 -11.88 -13.18
N PRO A 13 2.06 -11.91 -13.45
CA PRO A 13 3.10 -11.89 -12.40
C PRO A 13 3.01 -10.67 -11.45
N ALA A 14 2.39 -9.57 -11.91
CA ALA A 14 2.09 -8.41 -11.08
C ALA A 14 0.95 -8.69 -10.08
N LEU A 15 -0.11 -9.40 -10.50
CA LEU A 15 -1.17 -9.89 -9.62
C LEU A 15 -0.67 -11.01 -8.70
N GLU A 16 0.23 -11.87 -9.17
CA GLU A 16 0.91 -12.89 -8.35
C GLU A 16 1.74 -12.23 -7.24
N ARG A 17 2.42 -11.12 -7.55
CA ARG A 17 3.11 -10.27 -6.55
C ARG A 17 2.16 -9.62 -5.54
N VAL A 18 0.94 -9.27 -5.94
CA VAL A 18 -0.10 -8.75 -5.03
C VAL A 18 -0.68 -9.88 -4.16
N TYR A 19 -0.77 -11.09 -4.71
CA TYR A 19 -1.26 -12.29 -4.01
C TYR A 19 -0.24 -12.94 -3.06
N HIS A 20 1.06 -12.71 -3.29
CA HIS A 20 2.15 -13.18 -2.42
C HIS A 20 2.79 -12.07 -1.57
N GLN A 21 2.15 -10.90 -1.47
CA GLN A 21 2.50 -9.95 -0.41
C GLN A 21 2.12 -10.59 0.93
N SER A 22 3.12 -11.18 1.60
CA SER A 22 2.94 -11.85 2.89
C SER A 22 2.06 -10.99 3.80
N SER A 23 1.00 -11.60 4.33
CA SER A 23 0.01 -10.99 5.21
C SER A 23 0.63 -10.23 6.39
N LEU A 24 1.89 -10.56 6.73
CA LEU A 24 2.76 -9.95 7.72
C LEU A 24 3.17 -8.49 7.41
N LEU A 25 3.17 -8.05 6.14
CA LEU A 25 3.55 -6.68 5.78
C LEU A 25 2.63 -5.64 6.44
N GLY A 26 3.24 -4.57 6.96
CA GLY A 26 2.53 -3.47 7.61
C GLY A 26 2.98 -3.22 9.05
N GLU A 27 2.31 -2.28 9.71
CA GLU A 27 2.50 -1.97 11.12
C GLU A 27 1.41 -2.66 11.95
N TRP A 28 1.81 -3.18 13.11
CA TRP A 28 0.95 -3.92 14.03
C TRP A 28 1.15 -3.34 15.42
N LYS A 29 0.05 -3.06 16.13
CA LYS A 29 0.09 -2.52 17.50
C LYS A 29 -0.85 -3.29 18.41
N GLY A 30 -0.47 -3.38 19.67
CA GLY A 30 -1.27 -3.98 20.72
C GLY A 30 -0.55 -3.85 22.05
N ASN A 31 -1.01 -4.62 23.03
CA ASN A 31 -0.44 -4.61 24.37
C ASN A 31 -0.05 -6.04 24.76
N TRP A 32 1.00 -6.16 25.58
CA TRP A 32 1.40 -7.43 26.16
C TRP A 32 0.32 -8.00 27.08
N ALA A 33 0.07 -9.30 26.95
CA ALA A 33 -0.77 -10.03 27.89
C ALA A 33 -0.13 -10.01 29.29
N GLY A 34 -0.91 -9.60 30.30
CA GLY A 34 -0.52 -9.66 31.72
C GLY A 34 -0.03 -8.34 32.33
N ASN A 35 0.56 -7.42 31.55
CA ASN A 35 1.02 -6.13 32.09
C ASN A 35 0.52 -4.90 31.31
N ASN A 36 -0.23 -5.12 30.22
CA ASN A 36 -0.82 -4.09 29.38
C ASN A 36 0.17 -3.05 28.82
N GLN A 37 1.47 -3.38 28.77
CA GLN A 37 2.49 -2.51 28.20
C GLN A 37 2.38 -2.51 26.68
N PRO A 38 2.50 -1.34 26.02
CA PRO A 38 2.36 -1.23 24.58
C PRO A 38 3.52 -1.93 23.86
N VAL A 39 3.18 -2.58 22.75
CA VAL A 39 4.13 -3.26 21.87
C VAL A 39 3.71 -3.04 20.42
N SER A 40 4.69 -2.77 19.55
CA SER A 40 4.47 -2.66 18.12
C SER A 40 5.47 -3.47 17.33
N PHE A 41 5.01 -4.03 16.22
CA PHE A 41 5.85 -4.76 15.29
C PHE A 41 5.53 -4.27 13.89
N LYS A 42 6.53 -3.85 13.12
CA LYS A 42 6.35 -3.33 11.78
C LYS A 42 7.23 -4.09 10.82
N VAL A 43 6.62 -4.63 9.76
CA VAL A 43 7.32 -5.30 8.67
C VAL A 43 7.35 -4.35 7.49
N VAL A 44 8.54 -3.82 7.22
CA VAL A 44 8.78 -2.77 6.21
C VAL A 44 8.82 -3.36 4.80
N ASN A 45 9.45 -4.52 4.66
CA ASN A 45 9.68 -5.19 3.38
C ASN A 45 10.00 -6.67 3.60
N ILE A 46 9.64 -7.52 2.64
CA ILE A 46 9.99 -8.95 2.60
C ILE A 46 10.61 -9.28 1.25
N ARG A 47 11.76 -9.94 1.25
CA ARG A 47 12.46 -10.45 0.05
C ARG A 47 12.89 -11.89 0.29
N GLY A 48 12.18 -12.83 -0.29
CA GLY A 48 12.39 -14.26 -0.03
C GLY A 48 12.22 -14.56 1.46
N ALA A 49 13.20 -15.23 2.06
CA ALA A 49 13.20 -15.59 3.49
C ALA A 49 13.68 -14.46 4.42
N ARG A 50 13.86 -13.21 3.95
CA ARG A 50 14.35 -12.10 4.77
C ARG A 50 13.34 -10.95 4.82
N ALA A 51 13.05 -10.44 6.01
CA ALA A 51 12.20 -9.29 6.25
C ALA A 51 12.97 -8.15 6.92
N GLN A 52 12.75 -6.91 6.51
CA GLN A 52 13.20 -5.74 7.26
C GLN A 52 12.11 -5.35 8.26
N VAL A 53 12.46 -5.20 9.52
CA VAL A 53 11.50 -4.97 10.61
C VAL A 53 11.89 -3.83 11.54
N GLU A 54 10.88 -3.27 12.20
CA GLU A 54 11.01 -2.40 13.37
C GLU A 54 10.14 -2.98 14.49
N TYR A 55 10.74 -3.23 15.64
CA TYR A 55 10.08 -3.82 16.80
C TYR A 55 10.19 -2.87 17.99
N THR A 56 9.06 -2.38 18.50
CA THR A 56 9.03 -1.48 19.66
C THR A 56 8.42 -2.19 20.86
N HIS A 57 9.17 -2.25 21.95
CA HIS A 57 8.72 -2.80 23.24
C HIS A 57 9.41 -2.05 24.38
N ASN A 58 8.74 -1.92 25.53
CA ASN A 58 9.31 -1.28 26.73
C ASN A 58 9.94 0.10 26.46
N GLY A 59 9.34 0.89 25.57
CA GLY A 59 9.84 2.22 25.18
C GLY A 59 11.09 2.23 24.29
N ARG A 60 11.55 1.09 23.77
CA ARG A 60 12.70 0.97 22.87
C ARG A 60 12.28 0.39 21.53
N THR A 61 12.92 0.88 20.46
CA THR A 61 12.72 0.37 19.10
C THR A 61 14.00 -0.30 18.59
N GLU A 62 13.89 -1.58 18.26
CA GLU A 62 14.93 -2.37 17.61
C GLU A 62 14.63 -2.47 16.11
N ARG A 63 15.66 -2.39 15.28
CA ARG A 63 15.53 -2.46 13.82
C ARG A 63 16.52 -3.46 13.26
N GLY A 64 16.11 -4.21 12.25
CA GLY A 64 17.02 -5.16 11.62
C GLY A 64 16.33 -6.07 10.63
N PHE A 65 16.96 -7.23 10.40
CA PHE A 65 16.45 -8.25 9.49
C PHE A 65 15.96 -9.46 10.27
N GLY A 66 14.71 -9.85 10.03
CA GLY A 66 14.12 -11.09 10.49
C GLY A 66 14.11 -12.16 9.40
N GLU A 67 13.90 -13.41 9.81
CA GLU A 67 13.72 -14.56 8.93
C GLU A 67 12.23 -14.84 8.71
N VAL A 68 11.84 -15.13 7.47
CA VAL A 68 10.45 -15.41 7.09
C VAL A 68 10.31 -16.87 6.69
N ALA A 69 9.42 -17.59 7.38
CA ALA A 69 9.06 -18.97 7.11
C ALA A 69 7.53 -19.08 6.96
N GLY A 70 7.04 -18.93 5.73
CA GLY A 70 5.60 -18.96 5.44
C GLY A 70 4.87 -17.76 6.06
N SER A 71 3.94 -18.05 6.97
CA SER A 71 3.16 -17.04 7.71
C SER A 71 3.82 -16.60 9.01
N LEU A 72 5.02 -17.10 9.31
CA LEU A 72 5.80 -16.74 10.50
C LEU A 72 6.99 -15.85 10.11
N LEU A 73 7.33 -14.93 11.01
CA LEU A 73 8.55 -14.15 10.95
C LEU A 73 9.22 -14.15 12.32
N THR A 74 10.50 -14.48 12.35
CA THR A 74 11.33 -14.47 13.56
C THR A 74 12.35 -13.33 13.51
N PHE A 75 12.46 -12.57 14.59
CA PHE A 75 13.42 -11.48 14.75
C PHE A 75 13.94 -11.48 16.19
N GLY A 76 15.23 -11.76 16.37
CA GLY A 76 15.80 -11.90 17.72
C GLY A 76 15.07 -12.95 18.55
N THR A 77 14.56 -12.57 19.72
CA THR A 77 13.80 -13.45 20.63
C THR A 77 12.30 -13.47 20.36
N VAL A 78 11.81 -12.80 19.31
CA VAL A 78 10.38 -12.73 19.00
C VAL A 78 10.03 -13.47 17.71
N THR A 79 8.89 -14.13 17.74
CA THR A 79 8.25 -14.73 16.56
C THR A 79 6.85 -14.15 16.42
N VAL A 80 6.54 -13.66 15.23
CA VAL A 80 5.22 -13.14 14.88
C VAL A 80 4.57 -14.03 13.83
N GLY A 81 3.24 -14.13 13.90
CA GLY A 81 2.46 -14.88 12.92
C GLY A 81 1.06 -14.33 12.75
N THR A 82 0.57 -14.35 11.52
CA THR A 82 -0.82 -13.98 11.21
C THR A 82 -1.44 -15.02 10.28
N LYS A 83 -2.69 -15.40 10.59
CA LYS A 83 -3.46 -16.34 9.76
C LYS A 83 -4.28 -15.61 8.70
N ASP A 84 -4.79 -14.43 9.02
CA ASP A 84 -5.81 -13.71 8.25
C ASP A 84 -5.35 -12.32 7.76
N GLY A 85 -4.16 -11.87 8.17
CA GLY A 85 -3.68 -10.53 7.86
C GLY A 85 -4.43 -9.41 8.58
N LYS A 86 -5.25 -9.71 9.60
CA LYS A 86 -5.99 -8.73 10.41
C LYS A 86 -5.49 -8.71 11.85
N SER A 87 -5.20 -9.88 12.41
CA SER A 87 -4.62 -10.04 13.74
C SER A 87 -3.30 -10.79 13.65
N LEU A 88 -2.33 -10.34 14.43
CA LEU A 88 -1.00 -10.92 14.49
C LEU A 88 -0.69 -11.33 15.92
N VAL A 89 -0.27 -12.58 16.12
CA VAL A 89 0.21 -13.05 17.41
C VAL A 89 1.71 -12.80 17.46
N LEU A 90 2.16 -12.11 18.49
CA LEU A 90 3.57 -11.95 18.81
C LEU A 90 3.88 -12.80 20.05
N LEU A 91 4.87 -13.68 19.90
CA LEU A 91 5.45 -14.48 20.98
C LEU A 91 6.87 -13.99 21.24
N SER A 92 7.16 -13.60 22.47
CA SER A 92 8.53 -13.36 22.94
C SER A 92 8.97 -14.51 23.84
N SER A 93 10.13 -15.07 23.52
CA SER A 93 10.82 -16.08 24.31
C SER A 93 12.19 -15.55 24.71
N ALA A 94 12.22 -14.71 25.74
CA ALA A 94 13.46 -14.23 26.35
C ALA A 94 13.70 -15.00 27.66
N GLY A 95 14.70 -15.89 27.67
CA GLY A 95 15.02 -16.73 28.82
C GLY A 95 13.88 -17.70 29.18
N ALA A 96 13.54 -17.80 30.48
CA ALA A 96 12.45 -18.68 30.97
C ALA A 96 11.04 -18.07 30.85
N GLY A 97 10.94 -16.77 30.50
CA GLY A 97 9.66 -16.07 30.38
C GLY A 97 9.10 -16.15 28.96
N LYS A 98 7.84 -16.56 28.82
CA LYS A 98 7.07 -16.42 27.58
C LYS A 98 6.08 -15.27 27.76
N GLN A 99 6.11 -14.32 26.83
CA GLN A 99 5.10 -13.27 26.75
C GLN A 99 4.41 -13.33 25.40
N THR A 100 3.11 -13.09 25.39
CA THR A 100 2.30 -13.07 24.17
C THR A 100 1.59 -11.73 24.05
N ALA A 101 1.37 -11.29 22.82
CA ALA A 101 0.52 -10.16 22.50
C ALA A 101 -0.30 -10.48 21.25
N THR A 102 -1.55 -10.02 21.24
CA THR A 102 -2.35 -9.94 20.03
C THR A 102 -2.25 -8.52 19.51
N LEU A 103 -1.74 -8.36 18.30
CA LEU A 103 -1.56 -7.08 17.64
C LEU A 103 -2.60 -6.92 16.53
N GLU A 104 -3.15 -5.74 16.44
CA GLU A 104 -4.06 -5.35 15.38
C GLU A 104 -3.28 -4.67 14.26
N LYS A 105 -3.65 -5.01 13.03
CA LYS A 105 -3.08 -4.35 11.86
C LYS A 105 -3.45 -2.89 11.90
N GLN A 106 -2.44 -2.04 11.93
CA GLN A 106 -2.65 -0.62 11.82
C GLN A 106 -2.96 -0.30 10.36
N ALA A 107 -3.92 0.60 10.16
CA ALA A 107 -3.92 1.34 8.93
C ALA A 107 -2.50 1.90 8.74
N PRO A 108 -1.90 1.77 7.55
CA PRO A 108 -0.71 2.52 7.25
C PRO A 108 -0.92 3.95 7.76
N PRO A 109 0.10 4.58 8.40
CA PRO A 109 -0.01 6.00 8.66
C PRO A 109 -0.51 6.62 7.37
N ALA A 110 -1.55 7.45 7.46
CA ALA A 110 -2.00 8.22 6.31
C ALA A 110 -0.71 8.81 5.77
N SER A 111 -0.25 8.26 4.65
CA SER A 111 0.80 8.91 3.93
C SER A 111 0.10 10.20 3.65
N ASP A 112 0.57 11.32 4.22
CA ASP A 112 0.18 12.66 3.81
C ASP A 112 0.71 12.86 2.38
N SER A 113 0.22 12.02 1.50
CA SER A 113 -0.50 12.29 0.29
C SER A 113 0.14 13.30 -0.63
N ARG A 114 1.43 13.05 -0.83
CA ARG A 114 2.08 13.27 -2.12
C ARG A 114 1.13 12.97 -3.27
N LEU A 115 0.31 11.92 -3.16
CA LEU A 115 -0.72 11.52 -4.12
C LEU A 115 -2.08 12.24 -4.05
N MET A 116 -2.54 12.77 -2.90
CA MET A 116 -3.85 13.44 -2.82
C MET A 116 -3.92 14.60 -3.78
N GLY A 117 -5.05 14.75 -4.46
CA GLY A 117 -5.28 15.84 -5.40
C GLY A 117 -5.44 15.34 -6.83
N SER A 118 -5.39 16.29 -7.76
CA SER A 118 -5.65 16.03 -9.16
C SER A 118 -4.35 16.00 -9.93
N TRP A 119 -4.22 15.05 -10.83
CA TRP A 119 -3.06 14.83 -11.69
C TRP A 119 -3.52 14.79 -13.13
N GLY A 120 -2.71 15.32 -14.03
CA GLY A 120 -2.99 15.20 -15.44
C GLY A 120 -1.77 15.48 -16.29
N GLY A 121 -1.83 14.99 -17.52
CA GLY A 121 -0.77 15.19 -18.48
C GLY A 121 -1.05 14.54 -19.81
N TYR A 122 -0.09 14.73 -20.71
CA TYR A 122 -0.10 14.24 -22.07
C TYR A 122 1.29 13.69 -22.40
N SER A 123 1.33 12.56 -23.09
CA SER A 123 2.56 11.98 -23.61
C SER A 123 2.66 12.23 -25.11
N SER A 124 3.69 12.96 -25.52
CA SER A 124 4.03 13.14 -26.93
C SER A 124 4.44 11.83 -27.60
N ASP A 125 4.99 10.88 -26.83
CA ASP A 125 5.58 9.65 -27.35
C ASP A 125 4.52 8.65 -27.84
N ASN A 126 3.33 8.69 -27.25
CA ASN A 126 2.23 7.78 -27.59
C ASN A 126 0.90 8.48 -27.88
N GLY A 127 0.89 9.81 -27.85
CA GLY A 127 -0.29 10.64 -28.15
C GLY A 127 -1.42 10.52 -27.13
N LYS A 128 -1.15 10.02 -25.92
CA LYS A 128 -2.17 9.75 -24.90
C LYS A 128 -2.23 10.83 -23.83
N SER A 129 -3.45 11.17 -23.43
CA SER A 129 -3.73 11.95 -22.23
C SER A 129 -4.33 11.07 -21.15
N ALA A 130 -4.00 11.40 -19.90
CA ALA A 130 -4.57 10.75 -18.74
C ALA A 130 -4.69 11.74 -17.60
N SER A 131 -5.73 11.57 -16.79
CA SER A 131 -5.88 12.27 -15.52
C SER A 131 -6.28 11.31 -14.41
N PHE A 132 -5.84 11.64 -13.20
CA PHE A 132 -6.05 10.84 -12.01
C PHE A 132 -6.37 11.78 -10.86
N ARG A 133 -7.53 11.64 -10.24
CA ARG A 133 -7.93 12.41 -9.08
C ARG A 133 -8.02 11.50 -7.87
N VAL A 134 -7.26 11.81 -6.85
CA VAL A 134 -7.24 11.11 -5.57
C VAL A 134 -8.06 11.93 -4.59
N LEU A 135 -9.25 11.42 -4.26
CA LEU A 135 -10.28 12.11 -3.47
C LEU A 135 -10.12 11.88 -1.97
N ALA A 136 -9.68 10.69 -1.58
CA ALA A 136 -9.39 10.32 -0.20
C ALA A 136 -8.37 9.19 -0.19
N VAL A 137 -7.56 9.13 0.86
CA VAL A 137 -6.65 8.00 1.12
C VAL A 137 -6.90 7.52 2.55
N ASN A 138 -7.37 6.29 2.68
CA ASN A 138 -7.68 5.63 3.94
C ASN A 138 -6.83 4.35 4.05
N GLY A 139 -5.64 4.49 4.64
CA GLY A 139 -4.71 3.37 4.76
C GLY A 139 -4.24 2.85 3.39
N ASN A 140 -4.63 1.62 3.05
CA ASN A 140 -4.28 0.97 1.77
C ASN A 140 -5.35 1.18 0.68
N GLU A 141 -6.38 1.99 0.94
CA GLU A 141 -7.44 2.28 -0.01
C GLU A 141 -7.46 3.76 -0.38
N ALA A 142 -7.71 4.06 -1.65
CA ALA A 142 -7.90 5.42 -2.11
C ALA A 142 -9.20 5.52 -2.90
N GLN A 143 -10.02 6.53 -2.60
CA GLN A 143 -11.13 6.91 -3.48
C GLN A 143 -10.57 7.71 -4.64
N VAL A 144 -10.81 7.23 -5.86
CA VAL A 144 -10.19 7.80 -7.05
C VAL A 144 -11.18 8.00 -8.19
N SER A 145 -10.85 8.94 -9.07
CA SER A 145 -11.48 9.15 -10.37
C SER A 145 -10.40 9.21 -11.42
N VAL A 146 -10.43 8.32 -12.40
CA VAL A 146 -9.41 8.19 -13.43
C VAL A 146 -10.04 8.41 -14.80
N THR A 147 -9.46 9.29 -15.61
CA THR A 147 -9.87 9.51 -17.00
C THR A 147 -8.72 9.15 -17.92
N THR A 148 -8.91 8.15 -18.77
CA THR A 148 -7.95 7.73 -19.79
C THR A 148 -8.69 7.60 -21.12
N ASP A 149 -8.12 8.15 -22.19
CA ASP A 149 -8.75 8.09 -23.53
C ASP A 149 -10.21 8.60 -23.54
N GLY A 150 -10.50 9.64 -22.75
CA GLY A 150 -11.84 10.24 -22.65
C GLY A 150 -12.86 9.47 -21.80
N VAL A 151 -12.50 8.30 -21.26
CA VAL A 151 -13.39 7.49 -20.42
C VAL A 151 -13.04 7.68 -18.95
N THR A 152 -14.01 8.16 -18.17
CA THR A 152 -13.87 8.34 -16.71
C THR A 152 -14.40 7.12 -15.95
N ARG A 153 -13.63 6.65 -14.97
CA ARG A 153 -14.00 5.57 -14.05
C ARG A 153 -13.70 6.00 -12.63
N GLN A 154 -14.59 5.65 -11.70
CA GLN A 154 -14.47 6.00 -10.29
C GLN A 154 -14.55 4.75 -9.42
N GLY A 155 -13.91 4.80 -8.26
CA GLY A 155 -14.03 3.75 -7.26
C GLY A 155 -12.84 3.71 -6.31
N THR A 156 -12.69 2.57 -5.64
CA THR A 156 -11.64 2.34 -4.66
C THR A 156 -10.41 1.70 -5.34
N GLY A 157 -9.27 2.40 -5.28
CA GLY A 157 -7.96 1.88 -5.65
C GLY A 157 -7.15 1.44 -4.44
N THR A 158 -6.10 0.66 -4.68
CA THR A 158 -5.16 0.20 -3.64
C THR A 158 -3.95 1.12 -3.58
N VAL A 159 -3.58 1.57 -2.39
CA VAL A 159 -2.41 2.42 -2.13
C VAL A 159 -1.23 1.57 -1.67
N TYR A 160 -0.06 1.83 -2.24
CA TYR A 160 1.20 1.30 -1.78
C TYR A 160 2.31 2.32 -1.97
N LYS A 161 2.87 2.83 -0.85
CA LYS A 161 3.83 3.94 -0.87
C LYS A 161 3.24 5.14 -1.64
N ASN A 162 3.98 5.66 -2.61
CA ASN A 162 3.53 6.75 -3.48
C ASN A 162 2.92 6.23 -4.79
N VAL A 163 2.25 5.08 -4.76
CA VAL A 163 1.56 4.47 -5.89
C VAL A 163 0.11 4.18 -5.53
N ILE A 164 -0.82 4.50 -6.44
CA ILE A 164 -2.21 4.04 -6.36
C ILE A 164 -2.53 3.22 -7.61
N MET A 165 -3.11 2.04 -7.41
CA MET A 165 -3.58 1.14 -8.47
C MET A 165 -5.10 1.10 -8.46
N PHE A 166 -5.74 1.30 -9.62
CA PHE A 166 -7.18 1.26 -9.79
C PHE A 166 -7.55 0.60 -11.12
N GLY A 167 -8.08 -0.63 -11.05
CA GLY A 167 -8.39 -1.42 -12.24
C GLY A 167 -7.15 -1.63 -13.12
N GLN A 168 -7.23 -1.15 -14.36
CA GLN A 168 -6.14 -1.23 -15.34
C GLN A 168 -5.26 0.03 -15.37
N ALA A 169 -5.42 0.96 -14.43
CA ALA A 169 -4.65 2.20 -14.35
C ALA A 169 -3.92 2.30 -13.02
N GLN A 170 -2.77 2.96 -13.01
CA GLN A 170 -2.03 3.28 -11.80
C GLN A 170 -1.38 4.65 -11.91
N ILE A 171 -1.23 5.34 -10.79
CA ILE A 171 -0.42 6.56 -10.67
C ILE A 171 0.74 6.32 -9.72
N ALA A 172 1.92 6.81 -10.08
CA ALA A 172 3.11 6.80 -9.23
C ALA A 172 3.78 8.17 -9.22
N THR A 173 4.31 8.57 -8.06
CA THR A 173 5.11 9.79 -7.89
C THR A 173 6.25 9.53 -6.90
N ASP A 174 7.38 10.20 -7.07
CA ASP A 174 8.49 10.14 -6.09
C ASP A 174 8.53 11.40 -5.22
N ASP A 175 8.17 12.56 -5.79
CA ASP A 175 8.28 13.90 -5.19
C ASP A 175 6.94 14.49 -4.73
N GLY A 176 5.80 13.92 -5.14
CA GLY A 176 4.47 14.45 -4.88
C GLY A 176 4.07 15.63 -5.77
N GLN A 177 4.81 15.90 -6.85
CA GLN A 177 4.55 16.99 -7.81
C GLN A 177 4.55 16.47 -9.25
N ASN A 178 5.50 15.61 -9.60
CA ASN A 178 5.60 14.95 -10.89
C ASN A 178 5.33 13.46 -10.72
N GLY A 179 4.74 12.85 -11.74
CA GLY A 179 4.40 11.45 -11.69
C GLY A 179 4.21 10.85 -13.07
N LYS A 180 3.73 9.62 -13.06
CA LYS A 180 3.34 8.89 -14.26
C LYS A 180 2.05 8.14 -14.01
N ILE A 181 1.11 8.26 -14.94
CA ILE A 181 -0.01 7.35 -15.05
C ILE A 181 0.38 6.25 -16.01
N ILE A 182 0.23 5.00 -15.58
CA ILE A 182 0.41 3.83 -16.42
C ILE A 182 -0.96 3.17 -16.55
N TYR A 183 -1.41 2.91 -17.76
CA TYR A 183 -2.68 2.25 -17.96
C TYR A 183 -2.66 1.27 -19.14
N GLN A 184 -3.45 0.21 -19.01
CA GLN A 184 -3.55 -0.84 -20.03
C GLN A 184 -4.83 -0.70 -20.83
N VAL A 185 -4.69 -0.77 -22.16
CA VAL A 185 -5.81 -0.91 -23.09
C VAL A 185 -5.56 -2.16 -23.93
N ARG A 186 -6.42 -3.16 -23.76
CA ARG A 186 -6.23 -4.50 -24.34
C ARG A 186 -4.87 -5.07 -23.90
N ASN A 187 -3.98 -5.39 -24.84
CA ASN A 187 -2.68 -5.98 -24.56
C ASN A 187 -1.53 -4.95 -24.64
N LYS A 188 -1.84 -3.66 -24.64
CA LYS A 188 -0.84 -2.58 -24.71
C LYS A 188 -0.87 -1.73 -23.43
N SER A 189 0.31 -1.40 -22.94
CA SER A 189 0.52 -0.51 -21.80
C SER A 189 0.94 0.87 -22.31
N PHE A 190 0.36 1.92 -21.76
CA PHE A 190 0.69 3.30 -22.05
C PHE A 190 1.20 3.97 -20.79
N VAL A 191 2.23 4.79 -20.95
CA VAL A 191 2.79 5.61 -19.87
C VAL A 191 2.59 7.08 -20.24
N VAL A 192 1.96 7.82 -19.34
CA VAL A 192 1.70 9.25 -19.50
C VAL A 192 2.39 9.99 -18.36
N PRO A 193 3.36 10.87 -18.63
CA PRO A 193 3.90 11.75 -17.61
C PRO A 193 2.80 12.71 -17.16
N VAL A 194 2.69 12.91 -15.86
CA VAL A 194 1.68 13.78 -15.27
C VAL A 194 2.27 14.71 -14.23
N THR A 195 1.62 15.85 -14.07
CA THR A 195 1.95 16.82 -13.02
C THR A 195 0.73 16.96 -12.13
N LYS A 196 0.99 17.21 -10.85
CA LYS A 196 -0.03 17.51 -9.87
C LYS A 196 -0.53 18.93 -10.10
N TYR A 197 -1.84 19.09 -10.22
CA TYR A 197 -2.42 20.42 -10.27
C TYR A 197 -2.31 21.07 -8.88
N PRO A 198 -2.03 22.37 -8.82
CA PRO A 198 -2.10 23.09 -7.55
C PRO A 198 -3.49 22.91 -6.94
N PRO A 199 -3.60 22.85 -5.59
CA PRO A 199 -4.90 22.86 -4.96
C PRO A 199 -5.66 24.09 -5.47
N SER A 200 -6.91 23.91 -5.85
CA SER A 200 -7.76 25.04 -6.23
C SER A 200 -7.81 25.97 -5.02
N ASP A 201 -7.27 27.18 -5.14
CA ASP A 201 -7.42 28.22 -4.13
C ASP A 201 -8.93 28.48 -3.98
N THR A 202 -9.57 27.85 -3.00
CA THR A 202 -10.79 28.39 -2.43
C THR A 202 -10.41 29.59 -1.57
N SER A 203 -9.88 30.63 -2.22
CA SER A 203 -9.98 31.98 -1.67
C SER A 203 -11.38 32.45 -1.99
N SER A 204 -12.30 32.19 -1.07
CA SER A 204 -13.53 32.97 -0.98
C SER A 204 -13.12 34.38 -0.55
N SER A 205 -12.69 35.19 -1.51
CA SER A 205 -12.80 36.64 -1.43
C SER A 205 -14.28 36.95 -1.37
N VAL A 206 -14.83 36.98 -0.16
CA VAL A 206 -16.09 37.66 0.10
C VAL A 206 -15.85 39.14 -0.19
N ASP A 207 -16.26 39.57 -1.36
CA ASP A 207 -16.44 40.99 -1.66
C ASP A 207 -17.47 41.53 -0.67
N ARG A 208 -16.99 42.26 0.35
CA ARG A 208 -17.83 43.11 1.19
C ARG A 208 -17.71 44.53 0.68
N THR A 209 -18.36 44.80 -0.44
CA THR A 209 -18.76 46.15 -0.82
C THR A 209 -20.15 46.11 -1.42
N ALA A 210 -21.16 46.20 -0.55
CA ALA A 210 -22.48 46.73 -0.85
C ALA A 210 -23.03 47.37 0.43
#